data_AF-A0A1E4FRA4-F1
#
_entry.id   AF-A0A1E4FRA4-F1
#
_cell.length_a   1.000
_cell.length_b   1.000
_cell.length_c   1.000
_cell.angle_alpha   90.00
_cell.angle_beta   90.00
_cell.angle_gamma   90.00
#
_symmetry.space_group_name_H-M   'P 1'
#
loop_
_entity.id
_entity.type
_entity.pdbx_description
1 polymer ?
#
loop_
_entity_poly.entity_id
_entity_poly.type
_entity_poly.pdbx_seq_one_letter_code
_entity_poly.pdbx_strand_id
1 'polypeptide(L)'
;MVPALLLGFLVCSYCLAVNPDSLKLSQQMLGAGINFMFFTVGWHYSKQAFGCMMVYAAYDRYPLDRWQRESLRFSLLSLWWYNFTNANQNPTGSFWSLTYSTWQLPRWLYVGSFWVFQLMIAVMLYQVLYRNWKAGLRPSPTFLIPYVAMMLWFAPCFRQPDFFFYVVPFFHSLQYLTFVYRVERARPSIRESAGRATALILGLALSGWMCFEVVPGNLDMSMDAMTTFGFSFCLIAFNLFLNIHHYFLDNVLWRVRDDELVRQALFSDPL
;
A
#
# COMPACT_ATOMS: atom_id res chain seq x y z
N MET A 1 16.99 6.03 9.97
CA MET A 1 16.46 5.57 11.28
C MET A 1 15.51 4.39 11.13
N VAL A 2 14.39 4.50 10.40
CA VAL A 2 13.40 3.41 10.23
C VAL A 2 13.99 2.07 9.76
N PRO A 3 14.87 2.00 8.74
CA PRO A 3 15.41 0.71 8.27
C PRO A 3 16.22 -0.01 9.35
N ALA A 4 17.00 0.75 10.13
CA ALA A 4 17.79 0.21 11.23
C ALA A 4 16.91 -0.31 12.37
N LEU A 5 15.79 0.37 12.68
CA LEU A 5 14.82 -0.09 13.67
C LEU A 5 14.12 -1.38 13.23
N LEU A 6 13.70 -1.45 11.96
CA LEU A 6 13.10 -2.67 11.40
C LEU A 6 14.10 -3.83 11.38
N LEU A 7 15.35 -3.58 11.00
CA LEU A 7 16.39 -4.60 11.03
C LEU A 7 16.65 -5.08 12.47
N GLY A 8 16.77 -4.15 13.43
CA GLY A 8 16.92 -4.50 14.85
C GLY A 8 15.74 -5.31 15.39
N PHE A 9 14.51 -4.95 15.01
CA PHE A 9 13.30 -5.72 15.33
C PHE A 9 13.38 -7.15 14.77
N LEU A 10 13.74 -7.32 13.50
CA LEU A 10 13.83 -8.63 12.85
C LEU A 10 14.97 -9.48 13.41
N VAL A 11 16.14 -8.88 13.67
CA VAL A 11 17.28 -9.58 14.30
C VAL A 11 16.91 -10.05 15.71
N CYS A 12 16.26 -9.19 16.50
CA CYS A 12 15.77 -9.57 17.82
C CYS A 12 14.78 -10.74 17.73
N SER A 13 13.82 -10.68 16.80
CA SER A 13 12.88 -11.79 16.56
C SER A 13 13.60 -13.07 16.17
N TYR A 14 14.65 -12.99 15.35
CA TYR A 14 15.45 -14.15 14.96
C TYR A 14 16.17 -14.76 16.17
N CYS A 15 16.84 -13.95 16.99
CA CYS A 15 17.50 -14.42 18.21
C CYS A 15 16.51 -15.13 19.17
N LEU A 16 15.27 -14.64 19.26
CA LEU A 16 14.21 -15.29 20.02
C LEU A 16 13.72 -16.60 19.37
N ALA A 17 13.75 -16.72 18.05
CA ALA A 17 13.32 -17.93 17.34
C ALA A 17 14.32 -19.09 17.50
N VAL A 18 15.62 -18.78 17.57
CA VAL A 18 16.69 -19.79 17.71
C VAL A 18 16.65 -20.49 19.07
N ASN A 19 16.14 -19.83 20.12
CA ASN A 19 15.97 -20.46 21.43
C ASN A 19 14.54 -21.01 21.58
N PRO A 20 14.36 -22.34 21.76
CA PRO A 20 13.04 -22.97 21.89
C PRO A 20 12.15 -22.36 22.98
N ASP A 21 12.72 -21.92 24.10
CA ASP A 21 11.97 -21.35 25.22
C ASP A 21 11.34 -19.99 24.87
N SER A 22 11.91 -19.28 23.89
CA SER A 22 11.44 -17.97 23.42
C SER A 22 10.79 -17.99 22.04
N LEU A 23 10.66 -19.16 21.40
CA LEU A 23 10.09 -19.28 20.06
C LEU A 23 8.68 -18.66 19.95
N LYS A 24 7.84 -18.88 20.97
CA LYS A 24 6.50 -18.30 21.04
C LYS A 24 6.53 -16.77 21.07
N LEU A 25 7.52 -16.18 21.76
CA LEU A 25 7.68 -14.72 21.80
C LEU A 25 8.11 -14.18 20.43
N SER A 26 8.97 -14.90 19.70
CA SER A 26 9.31 -14.55 18.32
C SER A 26 8.07 -14.54 17.41
N GLN A 27 7.23 -15.58 17.48
CA GLN A 27 5.99 -15.65 16.72
C GLN A 27 5.03 -14.49 17.04
N GLN A 28 4.89 -14.14 18.32
CA GLN A 28 4.09 -12.98 18.74
C GLN A 28 4.66 -11.67 18.22
N MET A 29 5.99 -11.53 18.24
CA MET A 29 6.69 -10.35 17.75
C MET A 29 6.49 -10.18 16.24
N LEU A 30 6.75 -11.22 15.43
CA LEU A 30 6.45 -11.23 14.00
C LEU A 30 4.96 -10.97 13.72
N GLY A 31 4.06 -11.56 14.51
CA GLY A 31 2.62 -11.32 14.43
C GLY A 31 2.24 -9.85 14.65
N ALA A 32 2.85 -9.19 15.63
CA ALA A 32 2.67 -7.75 15.83
C ALA A 32 3.20 -6.94 14.64
N GLY A 33 4.34 -7.35 14.07
CA GLY A 33 4.90 -6.80 12.84
C GLY A 33 3.95 -6.93 11.64
N ILE A 34 3.31 -8.08 11.47
CA ILE A 34 2.33 -8.34 10.40
C ILE A 34 1.09 -7.46 10.55
N ASN A 35 0.54 -7.35 11.77
CA ASN A 35 -0.58 -6.43 12.03
C ASN A 35 -0.20 -4.98 11.71
N PHE A 36 0.99 -4.54 12.13
CA PHE A 36 1.51 -3.20 11.85
C PHE A 36 1.73 -2.97 10.35
N MET A 37 2.25 -3.97 9.63
CA MET A 37 2.37 -3.93 8.18
C MET A 37 0.98 -3.76 7.56
N PHE A 38 -0.01 -4.59 7.86
CA PHE A 38 -1.36 -4.44 7.28
C PHE A 38 -2.03 -3.10 7.61
N PHE A 39 -1.82 -2.58 8.82
CA PHE A 39 -2.28 -1.25 9.20
C PHE A 39 -1.66 -0.17 8.29
N THR A 40 -0.35 -0.21 8.10
CA THR A 40 0.39 0.77 7.29
C THR A 40 0.15 0.62 5.78
N VAL A 41 -0.01 -0.61 5.27
CA VAL A 41 -0.36 -0.91 3.86
C VAL A 41 -1.63 -0.17 3.46
N GLY A 42 -2.72 -0.39 4.21
CA GLY A 42 -4.01 0.18 3.83
C GLY A 42 -4.02 1.71 3.96
N TRP A 43 -3.33 2.26 4.96
CA TRP A 43 -3.17 3.70 5.09
C TRP A 43 -2.40 4.29 3.89
N HIS A 44 -1.29 3.65 3.51
CA HIS A 44 -0.47 4.09 2.39
C HIS A 44 -1.26 4.04 1.07
N TYR A 45 -1.95 2.94 0.77
CA TYR A 45 -2.72 2.81 -0.48
C TYR A 45 -3.86 3.83 -0.57
N SER A 46 -4.56 4.11 0.53
CA SER A 46 -5.59 5.17 0.56
C SER A 46 -5.02 6.55 0.25
N LYS A 47 -3.85 6.90 0.80
CA LYS A 47 -3.18 8.18 0.50
C LYS A 47 -2.69 8.23 -0.94
N GLN A 48 -2.17 7.13 -1.46
CA GLN A 48 -1.69 7.06 -2.84
C GLN A 48 -2.84 7.22 -3.82
N ALA A 49 -3.94 6.48 -3.65
CA ALA A 49 -5.14 6.64 -4.47
C ALA A 49 -5.65 8.09 -4.45
N PHE A 50 -5.71 8.72 -3.26
CA PHE A 50 -6.03 10.14 -3.13
C PHE A 50 -5.07 11.03 -3.94
N GLY A 51 -3.76 10.80 -3.83
CA GLY A 51 -2.73 11.53 -4.58
C GLY A 51 -2.94 11.42 -6.10
N CYS A 52 -3.16 10.19 -6.61
CA CYS A 52 -3.47 9.95 -8.02
C CYS A 52 -4.69 10.77 -8.47
N MET A 53 -5.78 10.76 -7.67
CA MET A 53 -6.99 11.52 -7.97
C MET A 53 -6.72 13.03 -8.02
N MET A 54 -5.87 13.58 -7.15
CA MET A 54 -5.53 15.01 -7.18
C MET A 54 -4.75 15.38 -8.44
N VAL A 55 -3.83 14.52 -8.88
CA VAL A 55 -3.08 14.72 -10.12
C VAL A 55 -4.01 14.67 -11.32
N TYR A 56 -4.89 13.67 -11.41
CA TYR A 56 -5.85 13.58 -12.51
C TYR A 56 -6.87 14.73 -12.50
N ALA A 57 -7.36 15.15 -11.33
CA ALA A 57 -8.22 16.32 -11.23
C ALA A 57 -7.54 17.59 -11.78
N ALA A 58 -6.24 17.76 -11.54
CA ALA A 58 -5.48 18.87 -12.11
C ALA A 58 -5.36 18.75 -13.64
N TYR A 59 -5.05 17.57 -14.17
CA TYR A 59 -4.95 17.34 -15.62
C TYR A 59 -6.27 17.57 -16.35
N ASP A 60 -7.36 17.10 -15.77
CA ASP A 60 -8.69 17.21 -16.34
C ASP A 60 -9.33 18.59 -16.06
N ARG A 61 -8.59 19.50 -15.43
CA ARG A 61 -9.06 20.82 -14.97
C ARG A 61 -10.37 20.71 -14.19
N TYR A 62 -10.52 19.64 -13.42
CA TYR A 62 -11.69 19.36 -12.60
C TYR A 62 -11.54 20.06 -11.26
N PRO A 63 -12.24 21.19 -11.03
CA PRO A 63 -12.01 21.99 -9.83
C PRO A 63 -12.56 21.24 -8.62
N LEU A 64 -11.73 21.15 -7.58
CA LEU A 64 -12.12 20.64 -6.29
C LEU A 64 -11.92 21.73 -5.25
N ASP A 65 -12.96 22.01 -4.47
CA ASP A 65 -12.84 22.86 -3.29
C ASP A 65 -12.20 22.10 -2.11
N ARG A 66 -11.99 22.79 -0.98
CA ARG A 66 -11.40 22.17 0.21
C ARG A 66 -12.26 21.02 0.75
N TRP A 67 -13.58 21.19 0.81
CA TRP A 67 -14.49 20.19 1.37
C TRP A 67 -14.61 18.95 0.49
N GLN A 68 -14.59 19.13 -0.83
CA GLN A 68 -14.58 18.04 -1.80
C GLN A 68 -13.29 17.21 -1.68
N ARG A 69 -12.13 17.87 -1.55
CA ARG A 69 -10.85 17.19 -1.31
C ARG A 69 -10.84 16.41 0.00
N GLU A 70 -11.31 17.02 1.10
CA GLU A 70 -11.37 16.32 2.38
C GLU A 70 -12.39 15.15 2.34
N SER A 71 -13.53 15.32 1.66
CA SER A 71 -14.53 14.25 1.52
C SER A 71 -13.95 13.03 0.79
N LEU A 72 -13.18 13.23 -0.28
CA LEU A 72 -12.45 12.16 -0.97
C LEU A 72 -11.43 11.46 -0.07
N ARG A 73 -10.66 12.26 0.67
CA ARG A 73 -9.64 11.73 1.58
C ARG A 73 -10.26 10.89 2.68
N PHE A 74 -11.29 11.42 3.37
CA PHE A 74 -11.93 10.73 4.47
C PHE A 74 -12.72 9.51 4.01
N SER A 75 -13.29 9.51 2.80
CA SER A 75 -13.92 8.29 2.27
C SER A 75 -12.91 7.18 2.00
N LEU A 76 -11.74 7.49 1.42
CA LEU A 76 -10.66 6.51 1.25
C LEU A 76 -10.05 6.04 2.59
N LEU A 77 -9.92 6.93 3.57
CA LEU A 77 -9.43 6.56 4.92
C LEU A 77 -10.45 5.72 5.69
N SER A 78 -11.76 5.98 5.51
CA SER A 78 -12.81 5.17 6.12
C SER A 78 -12.80 3.73 5.59
N LEU A 79 -12.52 3.55 4.30
CA LEU A 79 -12.33 2.22 3.71
C LEU A 79 -11.14 1.49 4.33
N TRP A 80 -10.01 2.18 4.49
CA TRP A 80 -8.83 1.61 5.16
C TRP A 80 -9.19 1.09 6.57
N TRP A 81 -9.87 1.91 7.36
CA TRP A 81 -10.25 1.52 8.73
C TRP A 81 -11.25 0.37 8.74
N TYR A 82 -12.22 0.37 7.82
CA TYR A 82 -13.17 -0.74 7.64
C TYR A 82 -12.47 -2.05 7.29
N ASN A 83 -11.53 -2.03 6.34
CA ASN A 83 -10.73 -3.21 6.00
C ASN A 83 -9.86 -3.67 7.17
N PHE A 84 -9.21 -2.74 7.88
CA PHE A 84 -8.33 -3.07 9.00
C PHE A 84 -9.07 -3.71 10.16
N THR A 85 -10.23 -3.16 10.54
CA THR A 85 -11.07 -3.73 11.59
C THR A 85 -11.62 -5.09 11.22
N ASN A 86 -11.97 -5.33 9.95
CA ASN A 86 -12.38 -6.65 9.46
C ASN A 86 -11.26 -7.69 9.57
N ALA A 87 -10.04 -7.34 9.15
CA ALA A 87 -8.88 -8.24 9.23
C ALA A 87 -8.51 -8.62 10.68
N ASN A 88 -8.91 -7.80 11.66
CA ASN A 88 -8.57 -7.96 13.07
C ASN A 88 -9.72 -8.45 13.95
N GLN A 89 -10.80 -9.01 13.39
CA GLN A 89 -11.91 -9.53 14.20
C GLN A 89 -11.64 -10.92 14.77
N ASN A 90 -10.93 -11.76 14.00
CA ASN A 90 -10.70 -13.15 14.34
C ASN A 90 -9.49 -13.28 15.28
N PRO A 91 -9.47 -14.25 16.21
CA PRO A 91 -8.34 -14.47 17.13
C PRO A 91 -6.99 -14.65 16.42
N THR A 92 -7.02 -15.24 15.24
CA THR A 92 -5.85 -15.58 14.45
C THR A 92 -5.99 -15.12 13.00
N GLY A 93 -4.84 -14.83 12.39
CA GLY A 93 -4.67 -14.63 10.95
C GLY A 93 -3.52 -15.48 10.45
N SER A 94 -3.43 -15.64 9.13
CA SER A 94 -2.30 -16.31 8.47
C SER A 94 -1.52 -15.32 7.63
N PHE A 95 -0.20 -15.48 7.62
CA PHE A 95 0.69 -14.79 6.72
C PHE A 95 1.83 -15.76 6.36
N TRP A 96 1.86 -16.18 5.10
CA TRP A 96 2.67 -17.32 4.67
C TRP A 96 2.40 -18.55 5.56
N SER A 97 3.45 -19.16 6.10
CA SER A 97 3.38 -20.32 6.99
C SER A 97 3.16 -19.96 8.46
N LEU A 98 3.12 -18.67 8.83
CA LEU A 98 2.89 -18.26 10.22
C LEU A 98 1.41 -17.99 10.48
N THR A 99 0.86 -18.70 11.46
CA THR A 99 -0.40 -18.33 12.10
C THR A 99 -0.10 -17.40 13.26
N TYR A 100 -0.62 -16.18 13.22
CA TYR A 100 -0.34 -15.14 14.21
C TYR A 100 -1.61 -14.68 14.91
N SER A 101 -1.47 -14.09 16.11
CA SER A 101 -2.60 -13.48 16.81
C SER A 101 -2.88 -12.09 16.25
N THR A 102 -4.14 -11.82 15.90
CA THR A 102 -4.57 -10.48 15.51
C THR A 102 -4.83 -9.63 16.77
N TRP A 103 -5.14 -8.35 16.59
CA TRP A 103 -5.51 -7.47 17.70
C TRP A 103 -6.90 -7.71 18.28
N GLN A 104 -7.68 -8.64 17.71
CA GLN A 104 -8.99 -9.04 18.26
C GLN A 104 -9.90 -7.84 18.54
N LEU A 105 -9.99 -6.93 17.57
CA LEU A 105 -10.78 -5.72 17.71
C LEU A 105 -12.25 -6.10 17.95
N PRO A 106 -12.92 -5.45 18.91
CA PRO A 106 -14.29 -5.78 19.25
C PRO A 106 -15.22 -5.55 18.06
N ARG A 107 -16.25 -6.40 17.93
CA ARG A 107 -17.18 -6.40 16.79
C ARG A 107 -17.84 -5.04 16.54
N TRP A 108 -18.08 -4.25 17.59
CA TRP A 108 -18.68 -2.92 17.44
C TRP A 108 -17.78 -1.94 16.69
N LEU A 109 -16.44 -2.06 16.76
CA LEU A 109 -15.52 -1.23 15.97
C LEU A 109 -15.66 -1.54 14.48
N TYR A 110 -15.74 -2.82 14.13
CA TYR A 110 -15.98 -3.23 12.75
C TYR A 110 -17.33 -2.72 12.23
N VAL A 111 -18.42 -2.95 12.98
CA VAL A 111 -19.77 -2.48 12.58
C VAL A 111 -19.81 -0.96 12.48
N GLY A 112 -19.21 -0.25 13.43
CA GLY A 112 -19.10 1.21 13.38
C GLY A 112 -18.31 1.70 12.17
N SER A 113 -17.17 1.07 11.88
CA SER A 113 -16.34 1.44 10.72
C SER A 113 -17.06 1.20 9.38
N PHE A 114 -17.88 0.15 9.28
CA PHE A 114 -18.72 -0.11 8.11
C PHE A 114 -19.71 1.03 7.89
N TRP A 115 -20.44 1.46 8.93
CA TRP A 115 -21.40 2.56 8.80
C TRP A 115 -20.72 3.90 8.49
N VAL A 116 -19.56 4.18 9.10
CA VAL A 116 -18.75 5.35 8.77
C VAL A 116 -18.30 5.30 7.31
N PHE A 117 -17.88 4.14 6.82
CA PHE A 117 -17.50 3.96 5.42
C PHE A 117 -18.67 4.24 4.46
N GLN A 118 -19.85 3.67 4.71
CA GLN A 118 -21.05 3.94 3.91
C GLN A 118 -21.42 5.43 3.91
N LEU A 119 -21.37 6.08 5.09
CA LEU A 119 -21.64 7.51 5.22
C LEU A 119 -20.62 8.34 4.42
N MET A 120 -19.33 8.04 4.51
CA MET A 120 -18.30 8.82 3.82
C MET A 120 -18.34 8.62 2.31
N ILE A 121 -18.74 7.44 1.81
CA ILE A 121 -19.06 7.26 0.38
C ILE A 121 -20.22 8.18 -0.01
N ALA A 122 -21.32 8.18 0.74
CA ALA A 122 -22.48 9.02 0.42
C ALA A 122 -22.12 10.51 0.42
N VAL A 123 -21.32 10.96 1.40
CA VAL A 123 -20.80 12.34 1.46
C VAL A 123 -19.92 12.65 0.25
N MET A 124 -19.02 11.75 -0.13
CA MET A 124 -18.18 11.92 -1.32
C MET A 124 -19.02 12.00 -2.61
N LEU A 125 -19.95 11.06 -2.81
CA LEU A 125 -20.84 11.05 -3.98
C LEU A 125 -21.64 12.34 -4.09
N TYR A 126 -22.14 12.86 -2.97
CA TYR A 126 -22.88 14.12 -2.93
C TYR A 126 -21.96 15.32 -3.17
N GLN A 127 -20.92 15.49 -2.35
CA GLN A 127 -20.08 16.70 -2.37
C GLN A 127 -19.28 16.81 -3.66
N VAL A 128 -18.74 15.70 -4.16
CA VAL A 128 -17.84 15.69 -5.32
C VAL A 128 -18.62 15.48 -6.60
N LEU A 129 -19.36 14.38 -6.72
CA LEU A 129 -19.96 14.02 -8.01
C LEU A 129 -21.25 14.80 -8.28
N TYR A 130 -22.20 14.79 -7.34
CA TYR A 130 -23.52 15.39 -7.56
C TYR A 130 -23.46 16.91 -7.67
N ARG A 131 -22.76 17.60 -6.75
CA ARG A 131 -22.65 19.06 -6.79
C ARG A 131 -21.91 19.55 -8.03
N ASN A 132 -20.83 18.89 -8.44
CA ASN A 132 -20.11 19.25 -9.67
C ASN A 132 -20.93 18.94 -10.91
N TRP A 133 -21.68 17.83 -10.92
CA TRP A 133 -22.60 17.52 -12.01
C TRP A 133 -23.69 18.59 -12.16
N LYS A 134 -24.27 19.08 -11.05
CA LYS A 134 -25.21 20.21 -11.04
C LYS A 134 -24.59 21.50 -11.55
N ALA A 135 -23.29 21.69 -11.35
CA ALA A 135 -22.52 22.82 -11.88
C ALA A 135 -22.05 22.61 -13.34
N GLY A 136 -22.45 21.53 -14.01
CA GLY A 136 -22.07 21.21 -15.39
C GLY A 136 -20.69 20.57 -15.55
N LEU A 137 -20.00 20.27 -14.44
CA LEU A 137 -18.66 19.66 -14.42
C LEU A 137 -18.79 18.14 -14.27
N ARG A 138 -18.17 17.39 -15.19
CA ARG A 138 -18.20 15.92 -15.16
C ARG A 138 -16.79 15.38 -14.86
N PRO A 139 -16.66 14.44 -13.91
CA PRO A 139 -15.38 13.79 -13.66
C PRO A 139 -15.00 12.90 -14.85
N SER A 140 -13.71 12.86 -15.16
CA SER A 140 -13.16 11.90 -16.12
C SER A 140 -13.15 10.47 -15.53
N PRO A 141 -13.12 9.44 -16.38
CA PRO A 141 -12.87 8.07 -15.92
C PRO A 141 -11.51 7.94 -15.21
N THR A 142 -10.47 8.61 -15.70
CA THR A 142 -9.11 8.60 -15.13
C THR A 142 -9.08 9.11 -13.70
N PHE A 143 -9.88 10.13 -13.39
CA PHE A 143 -10.07 10.62 -12.02
C PHE A 143 -10.73 9.57 -11.10
N LEU A 144 -11.70 8.80 -11.59
CA LEU A 144 -12.45 7.85 -10.77
C LEU A 144 -11.78 6.48 -10.62
N ILE A 145 -10.92 6.07 -11.57
CA ILE A 145 -10.27 4.74 -11.58
C ILE A 145 -9.55 4.43 -10.26
N PRO A 146 -8.69 5.31 -9.69
CA PRO A 146 -8.00 5.01 -8.44
C PRO A 146 -8.97 4.77 -7.28
N TYR A 147 -10.08 5.53 -7.24
CA TYR A 147 -11.11 5.39 -6.22
C TYR A 147 -11.83 4.05 -6.34
N VAL A 148 -12.32 3.73 -7.53
CA VAL A 148 -13.06 2.49 -7.80
C VAL A 148 -12.17 1.27 -7.57
N ALA A 149 -10.91 1.33 -8.01
CA ALA A 149 -9.92 0.28 -7.75
C ALA A 149 -9.74 0.03 -6.25
N MET A 150 -9.58 1.10 -5.45
CA MET A 150 -9.51 0.97 -3.99
C MET A 150 -10.77 0.33 -3.42
N MET A 151 -11.97 0.74 -3.84
CA MET A 151 -13.22 0.14 -3.36
C MET A 151 -13.28 -1.37 -3.65
N LEU A 152 -12.93 -1.79 -4.87
CA LEU A 152 -12.99 -3.19 -5.28
C LEU A 152 -11.94 -4.05 -4.57
N TRP A 153 -10.74 -3.52 -4.34
CA TRP A 153 -9.63 -4.30 -3.78
C TRP A 153 -9.65 -4.34 -2.25
N PHE A 154 -10.04 -3.24 -1.59
CA PHE A 154 -9.92 -3.09 -0.15
C PHE A 154 -11.22 -3.27 0.60
N ALA A 155 -12.40 -3.13 -0.02
CA ALA A 155 -13.63 -3.32 0.74
C ALA A 155 -13.83 -4.81 1.03
N PRO A 156 -13.93 -5.25 2.30
CA PRO A 156 -14.22 -6.64 2.64
C PRO A 156 -15.38 -7.28 1.87
N CYS A 157 -16.40 -6.50 1.48
CA CYS A 157 -17.57 -7.00 0.73
C CYS A 157 -17.28 -7.33 -0.75
N PHE A 158 -16.16 -6.85 -1.31
CA PHE A 158 -15.75 -7.12 -2.70
C PHE A 158 -14.43 -7.92 -2.77
N ARG A 159 -13.78 -8.14 -1.62
CA ARG A 159 -12.44 -8.71 -1.53
C ARG A 159 -12.45 -10.18 -1.94
N GLN A 160 -11.58 -10.53 -2.88
CA GLN A 160 -11.18 -11.92 -3.14
C GLN A 160 -9.82 -12.21 -2.49
N PRO A 161 -9.69 -13.25 -1.65
CA PRO A 161 -8.46 -13.52 -0.88
C PRO A 161 -7.21 -13.67 -1.74
N ASP A 162 -7.29 -14.45 -2.83
CA ASP A 162 -6.14 -14.77 -3.68
C ASP A 162 -5.74 -13.63 -4.62
N PHE A 163 -6.72 -12.81 -5.02
CA PHE A 163 -6.47 -11.62 -5.84
C PHE A 163 -5.69 -10.55 -5.07
N PHE A 164 -5.88 -10.47 -3.76
CA PHE A 164 -5.36 -9.37 -2.96
C PHE A 164 -3.83 -9.35 -2.80
N PHE A 165 -3.20 -10.51 -2.62
CA PHE A 165 -1.79 -10.56 -2.21
C PHE A 165 -0.79 -10.20 -3.30
N TYR A 166 -1.03 -10.59 -4.55
CA TYR A 166 -0.09 -10.35 -5.65
C TYR A 166 -0.56 -9.29 -6.64
N VAL A 167 -1.86 -9.31 -6.95
CA VAL A 167 -2.40 -8.51 -8.07
C VAL A 167 -2.59 -7.06 -7.66
N VAL A 168 -3.00 -6.82 -6.41
CA VAL A 168 -3.19 -5.46 -5.90
C VAL A 168 -1.86 -4.71 -5.82
N PRO A 169 -0.77 -5.21 -5.20
CA PRO A 169 0.52 -4.51 -5.23
C PRO A 169 1.04 -4.25 -6.65
N PHE A 170 0.88 -5.21 -7.56
CA PHE A 170 1.27 -5.06 -8.96
C PHE A 170 0.53 -3.89 -9.63
N PHE A 171 -0.80 -3.90 -9.66
CA PHE A 171 -1.56 -2.81 -10.28
C PHE A 171 -1.39 -1.48 -9.54
N HIS A 172 -1.21 -1.52 -8.22
CA HIS A 172 -0.95 -0.33 -7.43
C HIS A 172 0.37 0.34 -7.84
N SER A 173 1.44 -0.44 -8.05
CA SER A 173 2.71 0.07 -8.55
C SER A 173 2.60 0.66 -9.98
N LEU A 174 1.79 0.04 -10.85
CA LEU A 174 1.57 0.52 -12.22
C LEU A 174 0.91 1.89 -12.28
N GLN A 175 0.00 2.21 -11.34
CA GLN A 175 -0.61 3.54 -11.26
C GLN A 175 0.46 4.63 -11.14
N TYR A 176 1.50 4.36 -10.36
CA TYR A 176 2.55 5.33 -10.07
C TYR A 176 3.58 5.48 -11.20
N LEU A 177 3.82 4.41 -11.95
CA LEU A 177 4.74 4.42 -13.10
C LEU A 177 4.37 5.51 -14.12
N THR A 178 3.07 5.81 -14.27
CA THR A 178 2.61 6.88 -15.17
C THR A 178 3.07 8.27 -14.72
N PHE A 179 3.11 8.53 -13.41
CA PHE A 179 3.57 9.80 -12.85
C PHE A 179 5.09 9.89 -12.87
N VAL A 180 5.80 8.81 -12.50
CA VAL A 180 7.26 8.71 -12.59
C VAL A 180 7.71 8.97 -14.02
N TYR A 181 7.06 8.32 -15.00
CA TYR A 181 7.36 8.51 -16.41
C TYR A 181 7.24 9.97 -16.84
N ARG A 182 6.20 10.68 -16.39
CA ARG A 182 6.03 12.11 -16.69
C ARG A 182 7.12 12.95 -16.04
N VAL A 183 7.45 12.68 -14.77
CA VAL A 183 8.50 13.41 -14.05
C VAL A 183 9.86 13.21 -14.70
N GLU A 184 10.22 11.99 -15.04
CA GLU A 184 11.48 11.68 -15.71
C GLU A 184 11.54 12.26 -17.13
N ARG A 185 10.42 12.30 -17.86
CA ARG A 185 10.37 12.93 -19.19
C ARG A 185 10.54 14.45 -19.14
N ALA A 186 10.12 15.09 -18.04
CA ALA A 186 10.31 16.52 -17.84
C ALA A 186 11.76 16.89 -17.47
N ARG A 187 12.55 15.92 -17.01
CA ARG A 187 13.99 16.12 -16.77
C ARG A 187 14.72 16.14 -18.11
N PRO A 188 15.72 17.01 -18.31
CA PRO A 188 16.58 16.96 -19.47
C PRO A 188 17.47 15.71 -19.39
N SER A 189 16.93 14.56 -19.75
CA SER A 189 17.65 13.29 -19.77
C SER A 189 17.96 12.83 -21.19
N ILE A 190 19.11 12.17 -21.32
CA ILE A 190 19.54 11.47 -22.54
C ILE A 190 18.40 10.54 -22.98
N ARG A 191 18.05 10.54 -24.28
CA ARG A 191 17.07 9.60 -24.86
C ARG A 191 17.51 8.17 -24.54
N GLU A 192 16.90 7.57 -23.52
CA GLU A 192 17.06 6.15 -23.21
C GLU A 192 16.51 5.34 -24.39
N SER A 193 17.28 4.38 -24.90
CA SER A 193 16.80 3.49 -25.95
C SER A 193 15.68 2.60 -25.40
N ALA A 194 14.67 2.28 -26.23
CA ALA A 194 13.58 1.40 -25.81
C ALA A 194 14.07 0.06 -25.24
N GLY A 195 15.18 -0.48 -25.79
CA GLY A 195 15.82 -1.68 -25.29
C GLY A 195 16.38 -1.53 -23.87
N ARG A 196 17.04 -0.41 -23.57
CA ARG A 196 17.58 -0.14 -22.22
C ARG A 196 16.48 0.06 -21.20
N ALA A 197 15.43 0.82 -21.54
CA ALA A 197 14.26 0.98 -20.69
C ALA A 197 13.55 -0.37 -20.40
N THR A 198 13.40 -1.21 -21.42
CA THR A 198 12.82 -2.55 -21.26
C THR A 198 13.68 -3.43 -20.35
N ALA A 199 15.00 -3.44 -20.56
CA ALA A 199 15.94 -4.19 -19.72
C ALA A 199 15.90 -3.71 -18.25
N LEU A 200 15.80 -2.40 -18.01
CA LEU A 200 15.66 -1.85 -16.66
C LEU A 200 14.35 -2.29 -16.00
N ILE A 201 13.22 -2.21 -16.70
CA ILE A 201 11.91 -2.64 -16.16
C ILE A 201 11.94 -4.14 -15.83
N LEU A 202 12.44 -4.97 -16.73
CA LEU A 202 12.56 -6.41 -16.49
C LEU A 202 13.54 -6.71 -15.34
N GLY A 203 14.66 -5.99 -15.27
CA GLY A 203 15.63 -6.10 -14.18
C GLY A 203 15.04 -5.72 -12.83
N LEU A 204 14.26 -4.65 -12.75
CA LEU A 204 13.56 -4.23 -11.53
C LEU A 204 12.47 -5.23 -11.13
N ALA A 205 11.69 -5.75 -12.08
CA ALA A 205 10.68 -6.77 -11.82
C ALA A 205 11.32 -8.08 -11.31
N LEU A 206 12.41 -8.52 -11.94
CA LEU A 206 13.19 -9.68 -11.51
C LEU A 206 13.78 -9.47 -10.11
N SER A 207 14.37 -8.30 -9.86
CA SER A 207 14.93 -7.97 -8.55
C SER A 207 13.85 -7.96 -7.46
N GLY A 208 12.66 -7.42 -7.77
CA GLY A 208 11.50 -7.48 -6.88
C GLY A 208 11.13 -8.92 -6.55
N TRP A 209 10.90 -9.77 -7.55
CA TRP A 209 10.60 -11.19 -7.33
C TRP A 209 11.69 -11.90 -6.51
N MET A 210 12.97 -11.62 -6.80
CA MET A 210 14.08 -12.17 -6.04
C MET A 210 14.03 -11.75 -4.57
N CYS A 211 13.80 -10.47 -4.27
CA CYS A 211 13.76 -9.95 -2.91
C CYS A 211 12.54 -10.40 -2.10
N PHE A 212 11.39 -10.59 -2.75
CA PHE A 212 10.15 -11.00 -2.08
C PHE A 212 10.00 -12.51 -1.90
N GLU A 213 10.52 -13.31 -2.83
CA GLU A 213 10.28 -14.76 -2.89
C GLU A 213 11.57 -15.58 -2.90
N VAL A 214 12.40 -15.39 -3.94
CA VAL A 214 13.49 -16.35 -4.24
C VAL A 214 14.56 -16.33 -3.16
N VAL A 215 15.13 -15.17 -2.87
CA VAL A 215 16.20 -15.02 -1.88
C VAL A 215 15.73 -15.47 -0.50
N PRO A 216 14.63 -14.93 0.06
CA PRO A 216 14.22 -15.34 1.39
C PRO A 216 13.74 -16.80 1.46
N GLY A 217 13.07 -17.32 0.42
CA GLY A 217 12.65 -18.72 0.38
C GLY A 217 13.83 -19.69 0.35
N ASN A 218 14.88 -19.40 -0.43
CA ASN A 218 16.10 -20.21 -0.44
C ASN A 218 16.87 -20.11 0.89
N LEU A 219 16.86 -18.95 1.55
CA LEU A 219 17.43 -18.81 2.90
C LEU A 219 16.68 -19.71 3.89
N ASP A 220 15.35 -19.69 3.90
CA ASP A 220 14.55 -20.57 4.76
C ASP A 220 14.81 -22.05 4.48
N MET A 221 14.99 -22.45 3.21
CA MET A 221 15.39 -23.81 2.85
C MET A 221 16.78 -24.17 3.39
N SER A 222 17.76 -23.28 3.22
CA SER A 222 19.14 -23.52 3.69
C SER A 222 19.26 -23.63 5.20
N MET A 223 18.35 -22.97 5.94
CA MET A 223 18.29 -22.97 7.39
C MET A 223 17.37 -24.06 7.96
N ASP A 224 16.72 -24.85 7.09
CA ASP A 224 15.65 -25.78 7.46
C ASP A 224 14.61 -25.13 8.40
N ALA A 225 14.21 -23.90 8.05
CA ALA A 225 13.42 -23.02 8.94
C ALA A 225 12.05 -23.62 9.29
N MET A 226 11.43 -24.35 8.35
CA MET A 226 10.15 -25.02 8.62
C MET A 226 10.26 -26.10 9.68
N THR A 227 11.34 -26.88 9.68
CA THR A 227 11.59 -27.91 10.70
C THR A 227 12.03 -27.28 12.02
N THR A 228 12.88 -26.26 11.95
CA THR A 228 13.49 -25.62 13.13
C THR A 228 12.53 -24.72 13.89
N PHE A 229 11.76 -23.88 13.17
CA PHE A 229 10.88 -22.86 13.76
C PHE A 229 9.40 -23.16 13.58
N GLY A 230 9.02 -24.05 12.66
CA GLY A 230 7.62 -24.30 12.29
C GLY A 230 7.04 -23.28 11.31
N PHE A 231 7.85 -22.34 10.79
CA PHE A 231 7.44 -21.32 9.83
C PHE A 231 8.64 -20.76 9.04
N SER A 232 8.35 -20.06 7.94
CA SER A 232 9.31 -19.47 6.99
C SER A 232 9.76 -18.09 7.48
N PHE A 233 10.75 -18.07 8.38
CA PHE A 233 11.19 -16.84 9.05
C PHE A 233 11.69 -15.79 8.05
N CYS A 234 12.60 -16.16 7.14
CA CYS A 234 13.20 -15.23 6.19
C CYS A 234 12.17 -14.66 5.23
N LEU A 235 11.24 -15.49 4.73
CA LEU A 235 10.15 -15.05 3.85
C LEU A 235 9.29 -13.98 4.52
N ILE A 236 8.90 -14.21 5.77
CA ILE A 236 8.11 -13.26 6.54
C ILE A 236 8.91 -11.99 6.85
N ALA A 237 10.16 -12.13 7.31
CA ALA A 237 11.02 -11.02 7.68
C ALA A 237 11.31 -10.07 6.51
N PHE A 238 11.64 -10.61 5.33
CA PHE A 238 11.86 -9.82 4.12
C PHE A 238 10.59 -9.11 3.69
N ASN A 239 9.45 -9.80 3.68
CA ASN A 239 8.16 -9.20 3.34
C ASN A 239 7.80 -8.05 4.30
N LEU A 240 7.98 -8.24 5.62
CA LEU A 240 7.78 -7.19 6.61
C LEU A 240 8.70 -6.00 6.38
N PHE A 241 9.99 -6.26 6.18
CA PHE A 241 10.99 -5.22 5.95
C PHE A 241 10.63 -4.41 4.71
N LEU A 242 10.45 -5.05 3.55
CA LEU A 242 10.20 -4.38 2.28
C LEU A 242 8.87 -3.62 2.30
N ASN A 243 7.79 -4.24 2.78
CA ASN A 243 6.48 -3.58 2.83
C ASN A 243 6.52 -2.38 3.77
N ILE A 244 6.99 -2.53 5.01
CA ILE A 244 7.00 -1.39 5.94
C ILE A 244 7.99 -0.32 5.46
N HIS A 245 9.21 -0.71 5.05
CA HIS A 245 10.25 0.22 4.64
C HIS A 245 9.84 1.09 3.44
N HIS A 246 9.23 0.52 2.40
CA HIS A 246 8.90 1.31 1.21
C HIS A 246 7.86 2.39 1.52
N TYR A 247 6.90 2.14 2.41
CA TYR A 247 5.93 3.17 2.83
C TYR A 247 6.61 4.39 3.44
N PHE A 248 7.69 4.18 4.19
CA PHE A 248 8.47 5.28 4.75
C PHE A 248 9.32 5.98 3.69
N LEU A 249 9.87 5.24 2.70
CA LEU A 249 10.57 5.86 1.58
C LEU A 249 9.63 6.75 0.75
N ASP A 250 8.41 6.31 0.49
CA ASP A 250 7.44 7.08 -0.30
C ASP A 250 7.02 8.38 0.39
N ASN A 251 6.96 8.40 1.73
CA ASN A 251 6.71 9.62 2.49
C ASN A 251 7.86 10.65 2.41
N VAL A 252 9.05 10.23 1.96
CA VAL A 252 10.22 11.09 1.75
C VAL A 252 10.35 11.49 0.29
N LEU A 253 10.23 10.53 -0.64
CA LEU A 253 10.42 10.75 -2.07
C LEU A 253 9.29 11.59 -2.70
N TRP A 254 8.04 11.34 -2.33
CA TRP A 254 6.87 11.92 -3.01
C TRP A 254 6.33 13.19 -2.36
N ARG A 255 7.21 14.01 -1.76
CA ARG A 255 6.83 15.30 -1.19
C ARG A 255 6.74 16.37 -2.28
N VAL A 256 5.70 16.29 -3.09
CA VAL A 256 5.41 17.24 -4.18
C VAL A 256 5.31 18.69 -3.70
N ARG A 257 4.98 18.90 -2.41
CA ARG A 257 4.95 20.24 -1.80
C ARG A 257 6.35 20.82 -1.56
N ASP A 258 7.33 19.96 -1.31
CA ASP A 258 8.69 20.36 -0.90
C ASP A 258 9.68 20.26 -2.07
N ASP A 259 9.35 19.49 -3.12
CA ASP A 259 10.14 19.33 -4.33
C ASP A 259 9.51 20.09 -5.51
N GLU A 260 10.03 21.30 -5.74
CA GLU A 260 9.58 22.19 -6.80
C GLU A 260 9.80 21.58 -8.21
N LEU A 261 10.83 20.74 -8.40
CA LEU A 261 11.07 20.07 -9.69
C LEU A 261 10.00 19.03 -9.97
N VAL A 262 9.64 18.21 -8.98
CA VAL A 262 8.54 17.24 -9.12
C VAL A 262 7.21 17.94 -9.34
N ARG A 263 6.98 19.06 -8.62
CA ARG A 263 5.77 19.87 -8.78
C ARG A 263 5.65 20.47 -10.18
N GLN A 264 6.72 21.06 -10.69
CA GLN A 264 6.77 21.59 -12.05
C GLN A 264 6.57 20.46 -13.05
N ALA A 265 7.34 19.38 -12.95
CA ALA A 265 7.25 18.26 -13.89
C ALA A 265 5.85 17.61 -13.96
N LEU A 266 5.15 17.52 -12.83
CA LEU A 266 3.79 17.00 -12.80
C LEU A 266 2.78 18.02 -13.35
N PHE A 267 2.82 19.27 -12.87
CA PHE A 267 1.72 20.24 -13.08
C PHE A 267 1.98 21.33 -14.13
N SER A 268 3.18 21.43 -14.71
CA SER A 268 3.42 22.34 -15.84
C SER A 268 2.80 21.79 -17.11
N ASP A 269 2.33 22.70 -17.98
CA ASP A 269 1.92 22.33 -19.33
C ASP A 269 3.10 21.63 -20.04
N PRO A 270 2.85 20.55 -20.79
CA PRO A 270 3.89 19.91 -21.58
C PRO A 270 4.39 20.92 -22.61
N LEU A 271 5.68 21.24 -22.58
CA LEU A 271 6.37 21.92 -23.67
C LEU A 271 6.30 21.08 -24.96
#